data_AF-A0A0C2FHM8-F1
#
_entry.id   AF-A0A0C2FHM8-F1
#
_cell.length_a   1.000
_cell.length_b   1.000
_cell.length_c   1.000
_cell.angle_alpha   90.00
_cell.angle_beta   90.00
_cell.angle_gamma   90.00
#
_symmetry.space_group_name_H-M   'P 1'
#
loop_
_entity.id
_entity.type
_entity.pdbx_description
1 polymer ?
#
loop_
_entity_poly.entity_id
_entity_poly.type
_entity_poly.pdbx_seq_one_letter_code
_entity_poly.pdbx_strand_id
1 'polypeptide(L)'
;HTLPKEGFGDDACIPRVRTTLNRITEKYDGDMMLVSHGAPIGAIHEIWMGDFKYVGQATVTKFIETEKGKIRMEFSSDASHLSDKRNLRPW
;
A
#
# COMPACT_ATOMS: atom_id res chain seq x y z
N HIS A 1 29.15 -5.35 -4.05
CA HIS A 1 28.05 -6.32 -3.81
C HIS A 1 26.95 -6.07 -4.82
N THR A 2 26.51 -7.10 -5.56
CA THR A 2 25.28 -7.06 -6.36
C THR A 2 24.11 -7.46 -5.47
N LEU A 3 22.98 -6.79 -5.64
CA LEU A 3 21.72 -7.18 -5.01
C LEU A 3 21.31 -8.59 -5.47
N PRO A 4 20.54 -9.34 -4.66
CA PRO A 4 20.00 -10.63 -5.08
C PRO A 4 19.18 -10.48 -6.37
N LYS A 5 19.11 -11.56 -7.16
CA LYS A 5 18.23 -11.60 -8.33
C LYS A 5 16.78 -11.54 -7.86
N GLU A 6 16.06 -10.53 -8.31
CA GLU A 6 14.65 -10.33 -8.01
C GLU A 6 13.82 -10.42 -9.29
N GLY A 7 12.56 -10.82 -9.17
CA GLY A 7 11.59 -10.71 -10.25
C GLY A 7 11.26 -9.24 -10.56
N PHE A 8 10.55 -9.00 -11.66
CA PHE A 8 10.15 -7.67 -12.10
C PHE A 8 8.63 -7.51 -12.13
N GLY A 9 8.17 -6.26 -12.13
CA GLY A 9 6.76 -5.92 -12.23
C GLY A 9 5.94 -6.21 -10.97
N ASP A 10 4.62 -6.16 -11.13
CA ASP A 10 3.65 -6.25 -10.03
C ASP A 10 3.63 -7.64 -9.39
N ASP A 11 3.75 -8.70 -10.19
CA ASP A 11 3.81 -10.10 -9.72
C ASP A 11 4.97 -10.36 -8.76
N ALA A 12 6.13 -9.74 -8.99
CA ALA A 12 7.27 -9.83 -8.10
C ALA A 12 7.17 -8.86 -6.91
N CYS A 13 6.35 -7.81 -7.01
CA CYS A 13 6.14 -6.81 -5.96
C CYS A 13 5.22 -7.35 -4.86
N ILE A 14 4.08 -7.93 -5.23
CA ILE A 14 3.04 -8.42 -4.32
C ILE A 14 3.59 -9.34 -3.19
N PRO A 15 4.34 -10.43 -3.46
CA PRO A 15 4.81 -11.32 -2.40
C PRO A 15 5.81 -10.64 -1.45
N ARG A 16 6.62 -9.70 -1.95
CA ARG A 16 7.57 -8.94 -1.14
C ARG A 16 6.83 -7.97 -0.22
N VAL A 17 5.87 -7.22 -0.77
CA VAL A 17 5.03 -6.30 0.02
C VAL A 17 4.23 -7.07 1.07
N ARG A 18 3.67 -8.23 0.75
CA ARG A 18 2.96 -9.09 1.72
C ARG A 18 3.86 -9.50 2.89
N THR A 19 5.07 -9.94 2.58
CA THR A 19 6.06 -10.31 3.61
C THR A 19 6.41 -9.13 4.51
N THR A 20 6.61 -7.95 3.93
CA THR A 20 6.90 -6.73 4.66
C THR A 20 5.73 -6.29 5.54
N LEU A 21 4.50 -6.28 5.00
CA LEU A 21 3.29 -5.93 5.76
C LEU A 21 3.11 -6.84 6.97
N ASN A 22 3.13 -8.17 6.78
CA ASN A 22 2.97 -9.13 7.87
C ASN A 22 3.98 -8.90 8.99
N ARG A 23 5.26 -8.72 8.65
CA ARG A 23 6.32 -8.48 9.64
C ARG A 23 6.16 -7.15 10.38
N ILE A 24 5.66 -6.12 9.72
CA ILE A 24 5.42 -4.82 10.34
C ILE A 24 4.22 -4.92 11.30
N THR A 25 3.12 -5.52 10.86
CA THR A 25 1.89 -5.68 11.67
C THR A 25 2.06 -6.67 12.82
N GLU A 26 2.98 -7.63 12.73
CA GLU A 26 3.32 -8.54 13.84
C GLU A 26 4.26 -7.91 14.87
N LYS A 27 5.11 -6.96 14.44
CA LYS A 27 6.19 -6.41 15.26
C LYS A 27 5.80 -5.15 16.03
N TYR A 28 4.91 -4.34 15.46
CA TYR A 28 4.54 -3.05 16.02
C TYR A 28 3.04 -3.02 16.28
N ASP A 29 2.65 -2.40 17.40
CA ASP A 29 1.26 -2.14 17.75
C ASP A 29 0.89 -0.68 17.45
N GLY A 30 -0.41 -0.41 17.32
CA GLY A 30 -0.96 0.95 17.15
C GLY A 30 -1.08 1.40 15.69
N ASP A 31 -1.40 2.69 15.52
CA ASP A 31 -1.61 3.28 14.20
C ASP A 31 -0.30 3.41 13.41
N MET A 32 -0.28 2.92 12.17
CA MET A 32 0.90 2.91 11.31
C MET A 32 0.66 3.75 10.05
N MET A 33 1.69 4.51 9.64
CA MET A 33 1.69 5.24 8.37
C MET A 33 2.76 4.69 7.44
N LEU A 34 2.35 4.17 6.30
CA LEU A 34 3.25 3.67 5.25
C LEU A 34 3.33 4.70 4.12
N VAL A 35 4.53 5.17 3.81
CA VAL A 35 4.80 6.05 2.67
C VAL A 35 5.55 5.24 1.62
N SER A 36 5.01 5.17 0.41
CA SER A 36 5.57 4.33 -0.66
C SER A 36 5.25 4.86 -2.05
N HIS A 37 5.65 4.10 -3.08
CA HIS A 37 5.41 4.40 -4.49
C HIS A 37 4.15 3.70 -5.02
N GLY A 38 3.75 4.03 -6.25
CA GLY A 38 2.54 3.51 -6.88
C GLY A 38 2.42 1.99 -6.86
N ALA A 39 3.44 1.26 -7.32
CA ALA A 39 3.38 -0.20 -7.42
C ALA A 39 3.27 -0.90 -6.05
N PRO A 40 4.07 -0.56 -5.02
CA PRO A 40 3.85 -1.10 -3.69
C PRO A 40 2.48 -0.74 -3.09
N ILE A 41 1.95 0.47 -3.33
CA ILE A 41 0.60 0.81 -2.85
C ILE A 41 -0.47 -0.04 -3.56
N GLY A 42 -0.36 -0.22 -4.88
CA GLY A 42 -1.23 -1.10 -5.63
C GLY A 42 -1.18 -2.54 -5.12
N ALA A 43 0.00 -3.04 -4.77
CA ALA A 43 0.18 -4.33 -4.14
C ALA A 43 -0.50 -4.42 -2.75
N ILE A 44 -0.49 -3.36 -1.94
CA ILE A 44 -1.21 -3.33 -0.66
C ILE A 44 -2.73 -3.47 -0.89
N HIS A 45 -3.28 -2.78 -1.90
CA HIS A 45 -4.70 -2.91 -2.24
C HIS A 45 -5.02 -4.33 -2.71
N GLU A 46 -4.18 -4.93 -3.54
CA GLU A 46 -4.32 -6.34 -3.95
C GLU A 46 -4.30 -7.29 -2.74
N ILE A 47 -3.37 -7.10 -1.81
CA ILE A 47 -3.19 -8.00 -0.65
C ILE A 47 -4.39 -7.94 0.30
N TRP A 48 -4.94 -6.75 0.58
CA TRP A 48 -6.00 -6.57 1.58
C TRP A 48 -7.41 -6.48 1.01
N MET A 49 -7.56 -6.10 -0.26
CA MET A 49 -8.86 -5.95 -0.92
C MET A 49 -9.09 -6.93 -2.07
N GLY A 50 -8.06 -7.64 -2.54
CA GLY A 50 -8.14 -8.52 -3.71
C GLY A 50 -8.33 -7.78 -5.03
N ASP A 51 -8.00 -6.49 -5.07
CA ASP A 51 -8.11 -5.64 -6.26
C ASP A 51 -6.91 -4.67 -6.34
N PHE A 52 -6.00 -4.95 -7.25
CA PHE A 52 -4.82 -4.13 -7.49
C PHE A 52 -5.21 -2.74 -8.02
N LYS A 53 -4.83 -1.68 -7.29
CA LYS A 53 -5.20 -0.32 -7.66
C LYS A 53 -4.09 0.70 -7.40
N TYR A 54 -3.62 1.31 -8.49
CA TYR A 54 -2.77 2.49 -8.40
C TYR A 54 -3.55 3.70 -7.84
N VAL A 55 -2.90 4.49 -6.98
CA VAL A 55 -3.46 5.72 -6.41
C VAL A 55 -2.62 6.94 -6.78
N GLY A 56 -3.22 8.12 -6.69
CA GLY A 56 -2.55 9.35 -7.07
C GLY A 56 -1.44 9.79 -6.12
N GLN A 57 -0.56 10.67 -6.61
CA GLN A 57 0.53 11.22 -5.81
C GLN A 57 0.02 11.91 -4.53
N ALA A 58 0.71 11.65 -3.42
CA ALA A 58 0.38 12.20 -2.10
C ALA A 58 -1.08 12.00 -1.68
N THR A 59 -1.78 10.99 -2.22
CA THR A 59 -3.10 10.60 -1.73
C THR A 59 -2.98 9.63 -0.57
N VAL A 60 -4.03 9.57 0.27
CA VAL A 60 -4.05 8.71 1.46
C VAL A 60 -5.09 7.61 1.29
N THR A 61 -4.70 6.37 1.59
CA THR A 61 -5.61 5.25 1.77
C THR A 61 -5.58 4.82 3.23
N LYS A 62 -6.75 4.58 3.84
CA LYS A 62 -6.87 4.12 5.22
C LYS A 62 -7.46 2.72 5.27
N PHE A 63 -6.75 1.84 5.95
CA PHE A 63 -7.21 0.53 6.34
C PHE A 63 -7.39 0.49 7.86
N ILE A 64 -8.36 -0.29 8.32
CA ILE A 64 -8.56 -0.59 9.74
C ILE A 64 -8.62 -2.11 9.92
N GLU A 65 -8.05 -2.60 11.00
CA GLU A 65 -8.24 -3.98 11.43
C GLU A 65 -9.48 -4.03 12.35
N THR A 66 -10.57 -4.62 11.86
CA THR A 66 -11.83 -4.69 12.63
C THR A 66 -11.80 -5.82 13.66
N GLU A 67 -11.07 -6.89 13.33
CA GLU A 67 -10.75 -8.04 14.18
C GLU A 67 -9.38 -8.54 13.74
N LYS A 68 -8.68 -9.33 14.56
CA LYS A 68 -7.34 -9.85 14.22
C LYS A 68 -7.35 -10.55 12.84
N GLY A 69 -6.58 -10.03 11.91
CA GLY A 69 -6.47 -10.49 10.52
C GLY A 69 -7.58 -10.04 9.56
N LYS A 70 -8.62 -9.34 10.05
CA LYS A 70 -9.72 -8.82 9.22
C LYS A 70 -9.52 -7.34 8.96
N ILE A 71 -9.06 -7.02 7.76
CA ILE A 71 -8.81 -5.66 7.30
C ILE A 71 -10.02 -5.13 6.52
N ARG A 72 -10.41 -3.89 6.80
CA ARG A 72 -11.39 -3.11 6.03
C ARG A 72 -10.75 -1.83 5.54
N MET A 73 -10.98 -1.48 4.27
CA MET A 73 -10.60 -0.17 3.73
C MET A 73 -11.71 0.85 3.99
N GLU A 74 -11.38 1.92 4.71
CA GLU A 74 -12.31 3.02 5.00
C GLU A 74 -12.43 3.99 3.83
N PHE A 75 -11.29 4.38 3.27
CA PHE A 75 -11.20 5.24 2.10
C PHE A 75 -9.91 4.96 1.34
N SER A 76 -9.91 5.34 0.06
CA SER A 76 -8.81 5.09 -0.86
C SER A 76 -8.55 6.32 -1.72
N SER A 77 -7.27 6.63 -1.94
CA SER A 77 -6.84 7.75 -2.79
C SER A 77 -7.43 9.11 -2.36
N ASP A 78 -7.59 9.35 -1.05
CA ASP A 78 -8.08 10.63 -0.55
C ASP A 78 -7.07 11.75 -0.80
N ALA A 79 -7.55 12.80 -1.47
CA ALA A 79 -6.79 13.99 -1.81
C ALA A 79 -7.35 15.25 -1.12
N SER A 80 -8.29 15.09 -0.18
CA SER A 80 -9.04 16.21 0.42
C SER A 80 -8.11 17.27 1.00
N HIS A 81 -7.01 16.83 1.62
CA HIS A 81 -5.97 17.65 2.25
C HIS A 81 -5.07 18.42 1.26
N LEU A 82 -5.03 18.06 -0.02
CA LEU A 82 -4.20 18.74 -1.01
C LEU A 82 -4.81 20.08 -1.41
N SER A 83 -4.00 21.14 -1.40
CA SER A 83 -4.39 22.48 -1.85
C SER A 83 -4.57 22.55 -3.37
N ASP A 84 -3.81 21.75 -4.13
CA ASP A 84 -3.97 21.54 -5.57
C ASP A 84 -4.17 20.04 -5.86
N LYS A 85 -5.28 19.71 -6.53
CA LYS A 85 -5.67 18.33 -6.86
C LYS A 85 -5.47 18.01 -8.35
N ARG A 86 -4.80 18.87 -9.10
CA ARG A 86 -4.54 18.67 -10.53
C ARG A 86 -3.38 17.70 -10.72
N ASN A 87 -3.52 16.82 -11.73
CA ASN A 87 -2.47 15.91 -12.20
C ASN A 87 -1.88 14.97 -11.12
N LEU A 88 -2.74 14.30 -10.35
CA LEU A 88 -2.31 13.29 -9.36
C LEU A 88 -2.03 11.93 -10.02
N ARG A 89 -1.36 11.88 -11.18
CA ARG A 89 -1.17 10.60 -11.89
C ARG A 89 -0.25 9.66 -11.10
N PRO A 90 -0.50 8.33 -11.08
CA PRO A 90 0.34 7.40 -10.33
C PRO A 90 1.72 7.15 -10.96
N TRP A 91 1.97 7.71 -12.17
CA TRP A 91 3.19 7.64 -12.97
C TRP A 91 3.38 8.89 -13.83
#